data_AF-A0A1E7HCR8-F1
#
_entry.id   AF-A0A1E7HCR8-F1
#
_cell.length_a   1.000
_cell.length_b   1.000
_cell.length_c   1.000
_cell.angle_alpha   90.00
_cell.angle_beta   90.00
_cell.angle_gamma   90.00
#
_symmetry.space_group_name_H-M   'P 1'
#
loop_
_entity.id
_entity.type
_entity.pdbx_description
1 polymer ?
#
loop_
_entity_poly.entity_id
_entity_poly.type
_entity_poly.pdbx_seq_one_letter_code
_entity_poly.pdbx_strand_id
1 'polypeptide(L)'
;MISEKIKVRVTESDQMINVEVIEKRPDRIKVLLGEGDHSVRCELLPTPNGRAYAGTVMGREIVYEYSREQVQADLAKFAATFRKHGR
;
A
#
# COMPACT_ATOMS: atom_id res chain seq x y z
N MET A 1 8.22 8.03 -14.53
CA MET A 1 7.31 7.95 -13.37
C MET A 1 7.72 6.72 -12.58
N ILE A 2 8.06 6.86 -11.29
CA ILE A 2 8.47 5.72 -10.47
C ILE A 2 7.21 5.23 -9.76
N SER A 3 6.57 4.19 -10.29
CA SER A 3 5.44 3.54 -9.64
C SER A 3 5.96 2.70 -8.47
N GLU A 4 5.60 3.06 -7.25
CA GLU A 4 5.93 2.27 -6.05
C GLU A 4 5.03 1.03 -6.01
N LYS A 5 5.62 -0.16 -5.88
CA LYS A 5 4.87 -1.41 -5.73
C LYS A 5 5.15 -2.02 -4.35
N ILE A 6 4.09 -2.46 -3.66
CA ILE A 6 4.19 -3.13 -2.36
C ILE A 6 3.63 -4.56 -2.43
N LYS A 7 4.10 -5.43 -1.56
CA LYS A 7 3.59 -6.79 -1.42
C LYS A 7 2.51 -6.84 -0.35
N VAL A 8 1.33 -7.33 -0.72
CA VAL A 8 0.22 -7.56 0.21
C VAL A 8 -0.14 -9.03 0.20
N ARG A 9 -0.59 -9.55 1.35
CA ARG A 9 -1.03 -10.93 1.54
C ARG A 9 -2.55 -11.00 1.45
N VAL A 10 -3.07 -11.86 0.59
CA VAL A 10 -4.50 -12.20 0.53
C VAL A 10 -4.79 -13.19 1.65
N THR A 11 -5.65 -12.86 2.61
CA THR A 11 -5.88 -13.73 3.78
C THR A 11 -6.66 -14.99 3.43
N GLU A 12 -7.54 -14.92 2.43
CA GLU A 12 -8.33 -16.06 1.94
C GLU A 12 -7.47 -17.16 1.30
N SER A 13 -6.46 -16.78 0.51
CA SER A 13 -5.66 -17.73 -0.28
C SER A 13 -4.20 -17.85 0.19
N ASP A 14 -3.82 -17.09 1.22
CA ASP A 14 -2.45 -16.94 1.71
C ASP A 14 -1.44 -16.44 0.66
N GLN A 15 -1.91 -15.95 -0.48
CA GLN A 15 -1.06 -15.56 -1.59
C GLN A 15 -0.50 -14.15 -1.39
N MET A 16 0.79 -13.97 -1.63
CA MET A 16 1.38 -12.64 -1.71
C MET A 16 1.31 -12.10 -3.14
N ILE A 17 0.73 -10.92 -3.29
CA ILE A 17 0.57 -10.23 -4.58
C ILE A 17 1.25 -8.86 -4.52
N ASN A 18 1.73 -8.39 -5.67
CA ASN A 18 2.29 -7.05 -5.79
C ASN A 18 1.20 -6.09 -6.26
N VAL A 19 1.09 -4.95 -5.60
CA VAL A 19 0.09 -3.91 -5.88
C VAL A 19 0.79 -2.58 -6.01
N GLU A 20 0.27 -1.71 -6.87
CA GLU A 20 0.84 -0.39 -7.10
C GLU A 20 0.29 0.62 -6.10
N VAL A 21 1.15 1.44 -5.48
CA VAL A 21 0.76 2.43 -4.50
C VAL A 21 0.40 3.72 -5.21
N ILE A 22 -0.84 4.18 -5.00
CA ILE A 22 -1.35 5.45 -5.53
C ILE A 22 -1.14 6.57 -4.51
N GLU A 23 -1.47 6.30 -3.25
CA GLU A 23 -1.36 7.27 -2.15
C GLU A 23 -0.92 6.52 -0.89
N LYS A 24 0.16 6.97 -0.24
CA LYS A 24 0.65 6.36 0.99
C LYS A 24 0.57 7.38 2.12
N ARG A 25 -0.25 7.10 3.13
CA ARG A 25 -0.40 7.91 4.34
C ARG A 25 -0.42 6.99 5.56
N PRO A 26 0.00 7.49 6.75
CA PRO A 26 -0.03 6.70 7.97
C PRO A 26 -1.45 6.32 8.43
N ASP A 27 -2.47 7.04 7.95
CA ASP A 27 -3.87 6.80 8.33
C ASP A 27 -4.64 6.00 7.26
N ARG A 28 -4.11 5.93 6.02
CA ARG A 28 -4.67 5.15 4.91
C ARG A 28 -3.66 4.97 3.79
N ILE A 29 -3.67 3.81 3.12
CA ILE A 29 -2.84 3.55 1.94
C ILE A 29 -3.76 3.16 0.80
N LYS A 30 -3.74 3.91 -0.31
CA LYS A 30 -4.47 3.58 -1.53
C LYS A 30 -3.56 2.81 -2.47
N VAL A 31 -4.03 1.64 -2.87
CA VAL A 31 -3.33 0.76 -3.79
C VAL A 31 -4.19 0.47 -5.01
N LEU A 32 -3.53 0.08 -6.09
CA LEU A 32 -4.11 -0.36 -7.33
C LEU A 32 -3.72 -1.83 -7.55
N LEU A 33 -4.73 -2.70 -7.65
CA LEU A 33 -4.57 -4.09 -8.04
C LEU A 33 -4.76 -4.22 -9.55
N GLY A 34 -3.82 -4.88 -10.22
CA GLY A 34 -3.88 -5.13 -11.67
C GLY A 34 -3.21 -4.03 -12.51
N GLU A 35 -2.94 -4.35 -13.77
CA GLU A 35 -2.29 -3.48 -14.74
C GLU A 35 -3.27 -3.22 -15.91
N GLY A 36 -3.50 -1.95 -16.27
CA GLY A 36 -4.38 -1.55 -17.38
C GLY A 36 -5.84 -1.22 -16.99
N ASP A 37 -6.77 -1.50 -17.90
CA ASP A 37 -8.19 -1.08 -17.82
C ASP A 37 -8.97 -1.81 -16.69
N HIS A 38 -8.51 -3.00 -16.31
CA HIS A 38 -9.08 -3.79 -15.22
C HIS A 38 -8.41 -3.52 -13.86
N SER A 39 -7.94 -2.30 -13.65
CA SER A 39 -7.28 -1.92 -12.40
C SER A 39 -8.31 -1.57 -11.31
N VAL A 40 -8.16 -2.20 -10.14
CA VAL A 40 -9.08 -2.01 -9.01
C VAL A 40 -8.39 -1.19 -7.93
N ARG A 41 -9.00 -0.08 -7.54
CA ARG A 41 -8.53 0.73 -6.40
C ARG A 41 -8.99 0.09 -5.10
N CYS A 42 -8.07 -0.05 -4.16
CA CYS A 42 -8.35 -0.55 -2.82
C CYS A 42 -7.75 0.40 -1.78
N GLU A 43 -8.46 0.60 -0.69
CA GLU A 43 -8.01 1.40 0.45
C GLU A 43 -7.65 0.46 1.60
N LEU A 44 -6.40 0.52 2.03
CA LEU A 44 -5.88 -0.19 3.19
C LEU A 44 -5.90 0.74 4.40
N LEU A 45 -6.58 0.31 5.46
CA LEU A 45 -6.68 1.03 6.72
C LEU A 45 -5.78 0.38 7.77
N PRO A 46 -5.14 1.16 8.66
CA PRO A 46 -4.34 0.60 9.73
C PRO A 46 -5.22 -0.26 10.64
N THR A 47 -4.73 -1.45 10.95
CA THR A 47 -5.34 -2.31 11.97
C THR A 47 -5.35 -1.61 13.33
N PRO A 48 -6.25 -1.97 14.26
CA PRO A 48 -6.33 -1.35 15.59
C PRO A 48 -5.01 -1.41 16.38
N ASN A 49 -4.20 -2.46 16.14
CA ASN A 49 -2.89 -2.64 16.76
C ASN A 49 -1.78 -1.83 16.06
N GLY A 50 -2.05 -1.18 14.92
CA GLY A 50 -1.09 -0.35 14.18
C GLY A 50 0.08 -1.10 13.53
N ARG A 51 0.02 -2.44 13.50
CA ARG A 51 1.11 -3.32 13.02
C ARG A 51 0.99 -3.75 11.57
N ALA A 52 -0.18 -3.56 10.98
CA ALA A 52 -0.50 -3.90 9.60
C ALA A 52 -1.60 -2.99 9.06
N TYR A 53 -1.77 -2.95 7.75
CA TYR A 53 -2.90 -2.30 7.08
C TYR A 53 -3.74 -3.35 6.37
N ALA A 54 -5.05 -3.33 6.56
CA ALA A 54 -5.98 -4.27 5.96
C ALA A 54 -6.99 -3.53 5.08
N GLY A 55 -7.40 -4.16 3.98
CA GLY A 55 -8.46 -3.66 3.13
C GLY A 55 -9.11 -4.78 2.35
N THR A 56 -10.21 -4.48 1.69
CA THR A 56 -10.97 -5.46 0.90
C THR A 56 -10.94 -5.06 -0.57
N VAL A 57 -10.62 -6.03 -1.43
CA VAL A 57 -10.60 -5.86 -2.88
C VAL A 57 -11.36 -7.02 -3.52
N MET A 58 -12.34 -6.72 -4.36
CA MET A 58 -13.15 -7.76 -5.04
C MET A 58 -13.75 -8.81 -4.07
N GLY A 59 -14.12 -8.41 -2.85
CA GLY A 59 -14.65 -9.31 -1.82
C GLY A 59 -13.59 -10.13 -1.06
N ARG A 60 -12.30 -9.96 -1.36
CA ARG A 60 -11.18 -10.61 -0.67
C ARG A 60 -10.47 -9.63 0.24
N GLU A 61 -10.14 -10.07 1.45
CA GLU A 61 -9.31 -9.28 2.34
C GLU A 61 -7.82 -9.41 1.97
N ILE A 62 -7.15 -8.27 1.93
CA ILE A 62 -5.72 -8.14 1.71
C ILE A 62 -5.09 -7.38 2.87
N VAL A 63 -3.94 -7.85 3.30
CA VAL A 63 -3.20 -7.33 4.44
C VAL A 63 -1.78 -6.98 4.01
N TYR A 64 -1.41 -5.73 4.28
CA TYR A 64 -0.04 -5.25 4.19
C TYR A 64 0.60 -5.32 5.58
N GLU A 65 1.50 -6.28 5.76
CA GLU A 65 2.17 -6.57 7.03
C GLU A 65 3.31 -5.58 7.32
N TYR A 66 2.95 -4.29 7.41
CA TYR A 66 3.85 -3.19 7.75
C TYR A 66 3.28 -2.35 8.88
N SER A 67 4.13 -2.05 9.86
CA SER A 67 3.73 -1.22 10.99
C SER A 67 3.66 0.25 10.60
N ARG A 68 2.86 1.02 11.35
CA ARG A 68 2.71 2.47 11.12
C ARG A 68 4.06 3.19 11.17
N GLU A 69 4.95 2.84 12.10
CA GLU A 69 6.29 3.45 12.17
C GLU A 69 7.15 3.15 10.94
N GLN A 70 7.07 1.93 10.40
CA GLN A 70 7.81 1.55 9.20
C GLN A 70 7.31 2.33 7.98
N VAL A 71 5.99 2.44 7.83
CA VAL A 71 5.37 3.25 6.77
C VAL A 71 5.76 4.72 6.91
N GLN A 72 5.77 5.25 8.12
CA GLN A 72 6.17 6.64 8.37
C GLN A 72 7.65 6.88 8.08
N ALA A 73 8.54 5.96 8.46
CA ALA A 73 9.96 6.02 8.16
C ALA A 73 10.22 5.93 6.64
N ASP A 74 9.47 5.06 5.95
CA ASP A 74 9.55 4.92 4.51
C ASP A 74 9.05 6.18 3.79
N LEU A 75 7.93 6.75 4.22
CA LEU A 75 7.42 8.04 3.76
C LEU A 75 8.44 9.18 4.00
N ALA A 76 9.12 9.20 5.14
CA ALA A 76 10.15 10.20 5.43
C ALA A 76 11.36 10.07 4.47
N LYS A 77 11.79 8.85 4.16
CA LYS A 77 12.84 8.57 3.17
C LYS A 77 12.40 8.95 1.76
N PHE A 78 11.16 8.65 1.40
CA PHE A 78 10.59 8.97 0.10
C PHE A 78 10.44 10.49 -0.07
N ALA A 79 9.88 11.20 0.91
CA ALA A 79 9.78 12.66 0.88
C ALA A 79 11.15 13.35 0.77
N ALA A 80 12.19 12.82 1.44
CA ALA A 80 13.56 13.32 1.30
C ALA A 80 14.12 13.11 -0.12
N THR A 81 13.73 12.01 -0.78
CA THR A 81 14.15 11.67 -2.15
C THR A 81 13.40 12.49 -3.20
N PHE A 82 12.10 12.71 -3.04
CA PHE A 82 11.24 13.39 -4.01
C PHE A 82 11.35 14.93 -3.97
N ARG A 83 11.85 15.52 -2.88
CA ARG A 83 12.21 16.96 -2.86
C ARG A 83 13.33 17.34 -3.84
N LYS A 84 14.04 16.36 -4.43
CA LYS A 84 15.12 16.62 -5.42
C LYS A 84 14.68 16.60 -6.89
N HIS A 85 13.43 16.25 -7.21
CA HIS A 85 13.01 16.08 -8.62
C HIS A 85 11.81 16.95 -9.05
N GLY A 86 11.56 18.05 -8.34
CA GLY A 86 10.62 19.08 -8.77
C GLY A 86 11.36 20.30 -9.31
N ARG A 87 11.78 20.27 -10.58
CA ARG A 87 12.14 21.47 -11.34
C ARG A 87 11.74 21.30 -12.80
#